data_AF-A0ABD2WHA7-F1
#
_entry.id   AF-A0ABD2WHA7-F1
#
_cell.length_a   1.000
_cell.length_b   1.000
_cell.length_c   1.000
_cell.angle_alpha   90.00
_cell.angle_beta   90.00
_cell.angle_gamma   90.00
#
_symmetry.space_group_name_H-M   'P 1'
#
loop_
_entity.id
_entity.type
_entity.pdbx_description
1 polymer ?
#
loop_
_entity_poly.entity_id
_entity_poly.type
_entity_poly.pdbx_seq_one_letter_code
_entity_poly.pdbx_strand_id
1 'polypeptide(L)'
;MNVLQFSKKIIESGLSDSDKKIVIDLHNELRQKVARGEEKRGSPGPQPPAKFMPDLEWDDELAAVAQKWADKCIWGHDRDRNVKRFTVGQNIAYLSTTGDINSLKIEEMVYMWYDEVVHYSKDDVLKFRNKGANNQPIGHYTQMVWAKTTKMGCGAVKYRDGNYNKFYIVCNYGPGGNFLVARQRLFLIIVIIIFIMIDQKSLLLAFICFAVVASAADYCHLYSCQYASRPEHVMCAHPTGGASPVCKQVISSGLSEDEKKRIVDLHNELRAKVARGEESRGSPGPQPKASDMKTMVWDDELATIAQRWADQCSMKSPMCNDVERFQVNQNAGTSGTTGDVNNIQVENIVRMWYNNVQYYDKNDVASFKRSYSVTGRPVGTYTQIVWGETDKIGCGVVRHKPDRFNHVYLVCNYGPAGNRLGEPVYKVQ
;
A
#
# COMPACT_ATOMS: atom_id res chain seq x y z
N MET A 1 10.87 18.48 -36.70
CA MET A 1 10.28 17.31 -37.38
C MET A 1 8.84 17.19 -36.94
N ASN A 2 7.88 17.41 -37.85
CA ASN A 2 6.45 17.23 -37.60
C ASN A 2 6.14 15.75 -37.39
N VAL A 3 5.73 15.36 -36.18
CA VAL A 3 5.12 14.05 -35.96
C VAL A 3 3.65 14.18 -36.34
N LEU A 4 3.29 13.61 -37.49
CA LEU A 4 1.90 13.39 -37.90
C LEU A 4 1.23 12.52 -36.83
N GLN A 5 0.45 13.13 -35.96
CA GLN A 5 -0.43 12.42 -35.03
C GLN A 5 -1.62 11.90 -35.84
N PHE A 6 -1.50 10.68 -36.38
CA PHE A 6 -2.68 9.99 -36.91
C PHE A 6 -3.67 9.83 -35.76
N SER A 7 -4.77 10.58 -35.80
CA SER A 7 -5.86 10.47 -34.83
C SER A 7 -6.47 9.07 -34.93
N LYS A 8 -6.39 8.29 -33.85
CA LYS A 8 -7.09 7.00 -33.74
C LYS A 8 -8.59 7.24 -33.95
N LYS A 9 -9.20 6.53 -34.89
CA LYS A 9 -10.63 6.69 -35.22
C LYS A 9 -11.45 5.69 -34.44
N ILE A 10 -12.24 6.15 -33.47
CA ILE A 10 -13.20 5.31 -32.75
C ILE A 10 -14.26 4.78 -33.73
N ILE A 11 -14.55 3.49 -33.62
CA ILE A 11 -15.57 2.75 -34.38
C ILE A 11 -16.78 2.49 -33.48
N GLU A 12 -16.54 2.02 -32.26
CA GLU A 12 -17.56 1.72 -31.25
C GLU A 12 -16.97 2.04 -29.86
N SER A 13 -17.78 2.60 -28.96
CA SER A 13 -17.41 2.89 -27.58
C SER A 13 -18.49 2.33 -26.66
N GLY A 14 -18.08 1.70 -25.57
CA GLY A 14 -18.98 0.98 -24.68
C GLY A 14 -18.94 -0.53 -24.88
N LEU A 15 -19.42 -1.24 -23.86
CA LEU A 15 -19.77 -2.65 -23.94
C LEU A 15 -21.27 -2.78 -24.20
N SER A 16 -21.67 -3.70 -25.08
CA SER A 16 -23.07 -4.12 -25.18
C SER A 16 -23.50 -4.85 -23.91
N ASP A 17 -24.80 -4.94 -23.64
CA ASP A 17 -25.29 -5.68 -22.46
C ASP A 17 -24.94 -7.17 -22.55
N SER A 18 -24.85 -7.72 -23.77
CA SER A 18 -24.34 -9.07 -24.01
C SER A 18 -22.87 -9.19 -23.58
N ASP A 19 -22.02 -8.24 -23.98
CA ASP A 19 -20.59 -8.27 -23.61
C ASP A 19 -20.39 -8.09 -22.11
N LYS A 20 -21.15 -7.20 -21.46
CA LYS A 20 -21.12 -7.04 -19.99
C LYS A 20 -21.44 -8.36 -19.31
N LYS A 21 -22.49 -9.04 -19.76
CA LYS A 21 -22.91 -10.34 -19.22
C LYS A 21 -21.85 -11.41 -19.43
N ILE A 22 -21.31 -11.53 -20.65
CA ILE A 22 -20.24 -12.48 -20.97
C ILE A 22 -19.04 -12.27 -20.04
N VAL A 23 -18.60 -11.02 -19.89
CA VAL A 23 -17.41 -10.70 -19.10
C VAL A 23 -17.62 -11.03 -17.62
N ILE A 24 -18.73 -10.62 -17.01
CA ILE A 24 -18.96 -10.90 -15.58
C ILE A 24 -19.21 -12.38 -15.30
N ASP A 25 -19.98 -13.06 -16.16
CA ASP A 25 -20.29 -14.49 -16.01
C ASP A 25 -19.00 -15.32 -16.13
N LEU A 26 -18.16 -15.02 -17.13
CA LEU A 26 -16.90 -15.73 -17.34
C LEU A 26 -15.92 -15.49 -16.18
N HIS A 27 -15.85 -14.28 -15.61
CA HIS A 27 -15.04 -14.04 -14.42
C HIS A 27 -15.51 -14.90 -13.24
N ASN A 28 -16.83 -14.98 -13.02
CA ASN A 28 -17.40 -15.75 -11.92
C ASN A 28 -17.22 -17.25 -12.14
N GLU A 29 -17.44 -17.76 -13.35
CA GLU A 29 -17.17 -19.16 -13.69
C GLU A 29 -15.72 -19.55 -13.39
N LEU A 30 -14.77 -18.74 -13.84
CA LEU A 30 -13.34 -18.98 -13.65
C LEU A 30 -12.90 -18.85 -12.19
N ARG A 31 -13.48 -17.91 -11.44
CA ARG A 31 -13.28 -17.78 -9.98
C ARG A 31 -13.81 -19.00 -9.24
N GLN A 32 -15.00 -19.48 -9.58
CA GLN A 32 -15.59 -20.66 -8.95
C GLN A 32 -14.86 -21.94 -9.32
N LYS A 33 -14.32 -22.06 -10.53
CA LYS A 33 -13.42 -23.16 -10.93
C LYS A 33 -12.19 -23.25 -10.00
N VAL A 34 -11.57 -22.11 -9.68
CA VAL A 34 -10.45 -22.08 -8.70
C VAL A 34 -10.96 -22.40 -7.29
N ALA A 35 -12.08 -21.81 -6.88
CA ALA A 35 -12.64 -21.99 -5.54
C ALA A 35 -12.95 -23.47 -5.24
N ARG A 36 -13.47 -24.21 -6.22
CA ARG A 36 -13.75 -25.66 -6.12
C ARG A 36 -12.52 -26.55 -6.22
N GLY A 37 -11.33 -25.99 -6.48
CA GLY A 37 -10.08 -26.76 -6.65
C GLY A 37 -10.02 -27.51 -7.99
N GLU A 38 -10.75 -27.04 -9.00
CA GLU A 38 -10.83 -27.64 -10.34
C GLU A 38 -9.75 -27.10 -11.29
N GLU A 39 -9.11 -25.96 -10.98
CA GLU A 39 -8.01 -25.43 -11.78
C GLU A 39 -6.72 -26.22 -11.52
N LYS A 40 -6.41 -27.14 -12.44
CA LYS A 40 -5.27 -28.05 -12.32
C LYS A 40 -3.94 -27.43 -12.73
N ARG A 41 -3.94 -26.27 -13.39
CA ARG A 41 -2.73 -25.56 -13.85
C ARG A 41 -2.02 -24.83 -12.71
N GLY A 42 -0.78 -24.41 -12.96
CA GLY A 42 0.08 -23.70 -12.00
C GLY A 42 1.54 -24.12 -12.10
N SER A 43 2.43 -23.34 -11.50
CA SER A 43 3.88 -23.62 -11.49
C SER A 43 4.52 -23.34 -10.12
N PRO A 44 4.54 -24.33 -9.19
CA PRO A 44 3.81 -25.60 -9.27
C PRO A 44 2.30 -25.45 -9.06
N GLY A 45 1.51 -26.31 -9.71
CA GLY A 45 0.08 -26.49 -9.49
C GLY A 45 -0.26 -27.72 -8.63
N PRO A 46 -1.54 -28.13 -8.56
CA PRO A 46 -2.73 -27.39 -9.00
C PRO A 46 -3.03 -26.19 -8.09
N GLN A 47 -3.91 -25.28 -8.51
CA GLN A 47 -4.36 -24.19 -7.62
C GLN A 47 -5.17 -24.76 -6.44
N PRO A 48 -4.92 -24.29 -5.20
CA PRO A 48 -5.64 -24.78 -4.04
C PRO A 48 -7.09 -24.26 -4.05
N PRO A 49 -8.05 -25.02 -3.51
CA PRO A 49 -9.42 -24.55 -3.36
C PRO A 49 -9.48 -23.34 -2.41
N ALA A 50 -10.47 -22.48 -2.61
CA ALA A 50 -10.68 -21.29 -1.80
C ALA A 50 -11.95 -21.42 -0.96
N LYS A 51 -11.83 -21.25 0.35
CA LYS A 51 -12.99 -21.23 1.27
C LYS A 51 -13.86 -19.98 1.07
N PHE A 52 -13.27 -18.88 0.60
CA PHE A 52 -13.95 -17.62 0.38
C PHE A 52 -13.52 -17.01 -0.95
N MET A 53 -14.40 -17.08 -1.94
CA MET A 53 -14.24 -16.50 -3.27
C MET A 53 -15.64 -16.15 -3.80
N PRO A 54 -16.26 -15.07 -3.31
CA PRO A 54 -17.60 -14.70 -3.74
C PRO A 54 -17.61 -14.33 -5.23
N ASP A 55 -18.77 -14.50 -5.86
CA ASP A 55 -19.01 -13.97 -7.20
C ASP A 55 -18.86 -12.44 -7.19
N LEU A 56 -18.29 -11.93 -8.26
CA LEU A 56 -18.22 -10.51 -8.55
C LEU A 56 -19.59 -10.02 -8.97
N GLU A 57 -20.01 -8.91 -8.38
CA GLU A 57 -21.20 -8.19 -8.79
C GLU A 57 -20.79 -7.02 -9.70
N TRP A 58 -21.57 -6.79 -10.76
CA TRP A 58 -21.35 -5.66 -11.65
C TRP A 58 -21.52 -4.33 -10.92
N ASP A 59 -20.67 -3.37 -11.24
CA ASP A 59 -20.63 -2.05 -10.61
C ASP A 59 -20.53 -0.94 -11.66
N ASP A 60 -21.60 -0.16 -11.79
CA ASP A 60 -21.71 0.88 -12.81
C ASP A 60 -20.74 2.05 -12.60
N GLU A 61 -20.35 2.35 -11.35
CA GLU A 61 -19.35 3.39 -11.07
C GLU A 61 -17.97 2.94 -11.60
N LEU A 62 -17.58 1.69 -11.34
CA LEU A 62 -16.33 1.12 -11.85
C LEU A 62 -16.32 1.03 -13.37
N ALA A 63 -17.45 0.64 -13.98
CA ALA A 63 -17.60 0.58 -15.43
C ALA A 63 -17.49 1.96 -16.08
N ALA A 64 -18.12 2.98 -15.51
CA ALA A 64 -18.03 4.36 -16.01
C ALA A 64 -16.61 4.91 -15.93
N VAL A 65 -15.87 4.61 -14.86
CA VAL A 65 -14.46 4.98 -14.72
C VAL A 65 -13.60 4.25 -15.76
N ALA A 66 -13.80 2.94 -15.93
CA ALA A 66 -13.08 2.14 -16.92
C ALA A 66 -13.33 2.61 -18.36
N GLN A 67 -14.58 2.95 -18.69
CA GLN A 67 -14.97 3.43 -20.02
C GLN A 67 -14.28 4.76 -20.36
N LYS A 68 -14.24 5.71 -19.42
CA LYS A 68 -13.53 6.99 -19.60
C LYS A 68 -12.06 6.78 -19.97
N TRP A 69 -11.42 5.74 -19.44
CA TRP A 69 -10.05 5.39 -19.79
C TRP A 69 -9.95 4.68 -21.13
N ALA A 70 -10.84 3.71 -21.39
CA ALA A 70 -10.91 3.00 -22.67
C ALA A 70 -11.04 3.98 -23.84
N ASP A 71 -11.92 4.98 -23.74
CA ASP A 71 -12.17 6.01 -24.77
C ASP A 71 -10.94 6.85 -25.15
N LYS A 72 -9.87 6.82 -24.34
CA LYS A 72 -8.61 7.49 -24.70
C LYS A 72 -7.85 6.73 -25.79
N CYS A 73 -8.13 5.45 -25.99
CA CYS A 73 -7.41 4.57 -26.89
C CYS A 73 -5.88 4.56 -26.61
N ILE A 74 -5.47 4.74 -25.35
CA ILE A 74 -4.08 4.75 -24.90
C ILE A 74 -3.81 3.44 -24.16
N TRP A 75 -2.75 2.74 -24.57
CA TRP A 75 -2.30 1.54 -23.86
C TRP A 75 -1.63 1.91 -22.54
N GLY A 76 -2.05 1.25 -21.47
CA GLY A 76 -1.53 1.45 -20.12
C GLY A 76 -2.65 1.66 -19.12
N HIS A 77 -2.28 1.77 -17.84
CA HIS A 77 -3.23 2.01 -16.76
C HIS A 77 -3.44 3.52 -16.54
N ASP A 78 -4.66 3.92 -16.17
CA ASP A 78 -4.93 5.27 -15.69
C ASP A 78 -4.26 5.53 -14.33
N ARG A 79 -4.23 6.79 -13.89
CA ARG A 79 -3.74 7.17 -12.56
C ARG A 79 -4.87 7.35 -11.54
N ASP A 80 -6.07 7.70 -12.00
CA ASP A 80 -7.17 8.20 -11.17
C ASP A 80 -8.43 7.32 -11.28
N ARG A 81 -8.28 6.00 -11.08
CA ARG A 81 -9.42 5.04 -11.09
C ARG A 81 -10.06 4.75 -9.74
N ASN A 82 -9.45 5.21 -8.65
CA ASN A 82 -10.00 4.95 -7.32
C ASN A 82 -11.37 5.64 -7.18
N VAL A 83 -12.32 4.91 -6.59
CA VAL A 83 -13.63 5.45 -6.24
C VAL A 83 -13.65 5.80 -4.75
N LYS A 84 -14.63 6.59 -4.31
CA LYS A 84 -14.76 6.98 -2.89
C LYS A 84 -14.83 5.78 -1.94
N ARG A 85 -15.31 4.63 -2.45
CA ARG A 85 -15.55 3.41 -1.67
C ARG A 85 -14.27 2.64 -1.36
N PHE A 86 -13.26 2.67 -2.24
CA PHE A 86 -12.04 1.87 -2.11
C PHE A 86 -11.02 2.14 -3.23
N THR A 87 -9.81 1.63 -3.05
CA THR A 87 -8.81 1.52 -4.12
C THR A 87 -9.26 0.53 -5.19
N VAL A 88 -8.88 0.77 -6.44
CA VAL A 88 -9.36 0.02 -7.61
C VAL A 88 -8.20 -0.65 -8.34
N GLY A 89 -8.29 -1.98 -8.46
CA GLY A 89 -7.42 -2.77 -9.33
C GLY A 89 -7.85 -2.67 -10.79
N GLN A 90 -6.97 -2.95 -11.75
CA GLN A 90 -7.30 -2.84 -13.17
C GLN A 90 -6.60 -3.89 -14.02
N ASN A 91 -7.36 -4.54 -14.89
CA ASN A 91 -6.83 -5.33 -15.99
C ASN A 91 -7.12 -4.61 -17.31
N ILE A 92 -6.18 -4.71 -18.25
CA ILE A 92 -6.32 -4.16 -19.60
C ILE A 92 -5.89 -5.20 -20.64
N ALA A 93 -6.53 -5.22 -21.79
CA ALA A 93 -6.17 -6.09 -22.90
C ALA A 93 -6.64 -5.47 -24.22
N TYR A 94 -5.97 -5.81 -25.32
CA TYR A 94 -6.53 -5.55 -26.64
C TYR A 94 -6.33 -6.74 -27.58
N LEU A 95 -7.24 -6.87 -28.53
CA LEU A 95 -7.08 -7.67 -29.73
C LEU A 95 -6.89 -6.75 -30.94
N SER A 96 -6.24 -7.25 -31.99
CA SER A 96 -5.94 -6.48 -33.19
C SER A 96 -6.10 -7.35 -34.43
N THR A 97 -6.71 -6.80 -35.48
CA THR A 97 -6.89 -7.47 -36.77
C THR A 97 -6.77 -6.48 -37.92
N THR A 98 -6.35 -6.94 -39.10
CA THR A 98 -6.48 -6.19 -40.37
C THR A 98 -7.81 -6.46 -41.07
N GLY A 99 -8.56 -7.47 -40.62
CA GLY A 99 -9.86 -7.87 -41.15
C GLY A 99 -11.04 -7.22 -40.41
N ASP A 100 -12.17 -7.93 -40.37
CA ASP A 100 -13.38 -7.45 -39.70
C ASP A 100 -13.17 -7.33 -38.18
N ILE A 101 -13.44 -6.13 -37.63
CA ILE A 101 -13.32 -5.85 -36.20
C ILE A 101 -14.32 -6.65 -35.36
N ASN A 102 -15.44 -7.08 -35.93
CA ASN A 102 -16.44 -7.89 -35.24
C ASN A 102 -16.04 -9.36 -35.10
N SER A 103 -14.94 -9.78 -35.73
CA SER A 103 -14.34 -11.10 -35.48
C SER A 103 -13.64 -11.19 -34.12
N LEU A 104 -13.32 -10.05 -33.49
CA LEU A 104 -12.63 -9.98 -32.20
C LEU A 104 -13.61 -10.27 -31.06
N LYS A 105 -13.33 -11.29 -30.26
CA LYS A 105 -14.21 -11.75 -29.17
C LYS A 105 -13.70 -11.28 -27.81
N ILE A 106 -14.61 -10.82 -26.96
CA ILE A 106 -14.25 -10.28 -25.65
C ILE A 106 -13.76 -11.37 -24.69
N GLU A 107 -14.26 -12.60 -24.85
CA GLU A 107 -13.89 -13.79 -24.10
C GLU A 107 -12.40 -14.09 -24.23
N GLU A 108 -11.82 -13.89 -25.42
CA GLU A 108 -10.40 -14.13 -25.67
C GLU A 108 -9.52 -13.25 -24.77
N MET A 109 -9.91 -11.99 -24.56
CA MET A 109 -9.19 -11.07 -23.66
C MET A 109 -9.30 -11.49 -22.18
N VAL A 110 -10.46 -12.04 -21.78
CA VAL A 110 -10.64 -12.59 -20.42
C VAL A 110 -9.80 -13.85 -20.22
N TYR A 111 -9.72 -14.73 -21.22
CA TYR A 111 -8.84 -15.90 -21.18
C TYR A 111 -7.36 -15.51 -21.21
N MET A 112 -6.95 -14.49 -21.96
CA MET A 112 -5.58 -13.96 -21.92
C MET A 112 -5.16 -13.58 -20.50
N TRP A 113 -6.06 -12.95 -19.73
CA TRP A 113 -5.80 -12.65 -18.33
C TRP A 113 -5.73 -13.89 -17.45
N TYR A 114 -6.70 -14.80 -17.60
CA TYR A 114 -6.80 -15.98 -16.75
C TYR A 114 -5.68 -17.00 -17.00
N ASP A 115 -5.21 -17.14 -18.24
CA ASP A 115 -4.23 -18.14 -18.65
C ASP A 115 -2.84 -17.88 -18.08
N GLU A 116 -2.57 -16.70 -17.52
CA GLU A 116 -1.37 -16.46 -16.70
C GLU A 116 -1.29 -17.42 -15.49
N VAL A 117 -2.38 -18.11 -15.11
CA VAL A 117 -2.38 -19.16 -14.08
C VAL A 117 -1.32 -20.23 -14.30
N VAL A 118 -0.95 -20.52 -15.56
CA VAL A 118 0.11 -21.51 -15.86
C VAL A 118 1.46 -21.14 -15.25
N HIS A 119 1.67 -19.85 -14.97
CA HIS A 119 2.87 -19.31 -14.35
C HIS A 119 2.72 -19.08 -12.85
N TYR A 120 1.51 -19.21 -12.29
CA TYR A 120 1.24 -18.91 -10.90
C TYR A 120 1.45 -20.13 -9.99
N SER A 121 2.22 -19.96 -8.91
CA SER A 121 2.48 -21.03 -7.94
C SER A 121 1.36 -21.15 -6.92
N LYS A 122 0.93 -22.38 -6.63
CA LYS A 122 0.02 -22.67 -5.50
C LYS A 122 0.56 -22.18 -4.15
N ASP A 123 1.87 -22.06 -4.01
CA ASP A 123 2.54 -21.64 -2.78
C ASP A 123 2.51 -20.11 -2.58
N ASP A 124 2.17 -19.37 -3.65
CA ASP A 124 2.10 -17.91 -3.68
C ASP A 124 0.68 -17.38 -3.37
N VAL A 125 -0.33 -18.26 -3.21
CA VAL A 125 -1.73 -17.89 -2.90
C VAL A 125 -1.85 -17.04 -1.63
N LEU A 126 -1.05 -17.34 -0.61
CA LEU A 126 -1.01 -16.58 0.65
C LEU A 126 0.04 -15.47 0.66
N LYS A 127 0.85 -15.37 -0.39
CA LYS A 127 2.02 -14.49 -0.50
C LYS A 127 2.13 -14.00 -1.93
N PHE A 128 1.11 -13.24 -2.37
CA PHE A 128 1.07 -12.71 -3.73
C PHE A 128 2.46 -12.18 -4.12
N ARG A 129 2.88 -12.52 -5.34
CA ARG A 129 4.10 -12.05 -6.00
C ARG A 129 3.68 -11.44 -7.32
N ASN A 130 4.36 -10.38 -7.77
CA ASN A 130 3.97 -9.70 -9.00
C ASN A 130 4.51 -10.40 -10.27
N LYS A 131 5.25 -11.51 -10.08
CA LYS A 131 5.89 -12.28 -11.14
C LYS A 131 5.78 -13.77 -10.83
N GLY A 132 5.32 -14.53 -11.80
CA GLY A 132 5.21 -15.98 -11.73
C GLY A 132 6.52 -16.68 -12.04
N ALA A 133 6.44 -17.99 -12.25
CA ALA A 133 7.56 -18.80 -12.70
C ALA A 133 8.26 -18.17 -13.91
N ASN A 134 9.59 -18.18 -13.91
CA ASN A 134 10.43 -17.59 -14.95
C ASN A 134 10.13 -16.11 -15.24
N ASN A 135 9.74 -15.34 -14.21
CA ASN A 135 9.50 -13.90 -14.31
C ASN A 135 8.34 -13.54 -15.27
N GLN A 136 7.41 -14.48 -15.50
CA GLN A 136 6.25 -14.28 -16.35
C GLN A 136 5.18 -13.42 -15.65
N PRO A 137 4.40 -12.64 -16.41
CA PRO A 137 3.30 -11.84 -15.85
C PRO A 137 2.23 -12.77 -15.26
N ILE A 138 1.75 -12.41 -14.06
CA ILE A 138 0.66 -13.08 -13.35
C ILE A 138 -0.35 -12.09 -12.76
N GLY A 139 -0.14 -10.80 -13.00
CA GLY A 139 -0.94 -9.72 -12.43
C GLY A 139 -2.39 -9.75 -12.90
N HIS A 140 -2.65 -10.15 -14.15
CA HIS A 140 -4.01 -10.20 -14.65
C HIS A 140 -4.78 -11.37 -14.03
N TYR A 141 -4.19 -12.56 -13.99
CA TYR A 141 -4.83 -13.73 -13.36
C TYR A 141 -5.14 -13.46 -11.89
N THR A 142 -4.14 -12.99 -11.14
CA THR A 142 -4.29 -12.74 -9.70
C THR A 142 -5.30 -11.65 -9.37
N GLN A 143 -5.48 -10.66 -10.26
CA GLN A 143 -6.54 -9.67 -10.10
C GLN A 143 -7.94 -10.29 -10.27
N MET A 144 -8.11 -11.19 -11.24
CA MET A 144 -9.38 -11.89 -11.47
C MET A 144 -9.76 -12.77 -10.28
N VAL A 145 -8.79 -13.47 -9.70
CA VAL A 145 -9.02 -14.44 -8.61
C VAL A 145 -8.77 -13.86 -7.21
N TRP A 146 -8.72 -12.53 -7.08
CA TRP A 146 -8.51 -11.90 -5.78
C TRP A 146 -9.74 -12.07 -4.89
N ALA A 147 -9.56 -12.81 -3.78
CA ALA A 147 -10.67 -13.23 -2.91
C ALA A 147 -11.46 -12.07 -2.26
N LYS A 148 -10.80 -10.94 -2.01
CA LYS A 148 -11.44 -9.76 -1.40
C LYS A 148 -12.15 -8.85 -2.41
N THR A 149 -11.90 -9.05 -3.71
CA THR A 149 -12.63 -8.33 -4.75
C THR A 149 -14.05 -8.88 -4.83
N THR A 150 -15.03 -7.98 -4.77
CA THR A 150 -16.46 -8.32 -4.77
C THR A 150 -17.25 -7.56 -5.85
N LYS A 151 -16.66 -6.51 -6.43
CA LYS A 151 -17.24 -5.64 -7.44
C LYS A 151 -16.35 -5.56 -8.67
N MET A 152 -16.96 -5.47 -9.83
CA MET A 152 -16.25 -5.29 -11.09
C MET A 152 -17.07 -4.44 -12.06
N GLY A 153 -16.40 -3.59 -12.82
CA GLY A 153 -17.02 -2.88 -13.93
C GLY A 153 -16.01 -2.64 -15.04
N CYS A 154 -16.43 -2.84 -16.29
CA CYS A 154 -15.55 -2.73 -17.45
C CYS A 154 -16.07 -1.69 -18.44
N GLY A 155 -15.12 -1.12 -19.19
CA GLY A 155 -15.37 -0.32 -20.36
C GLY A 155 -14.51 -0.78 -21.52
N ALA A 156 -14.95 -0.53 -22.74
CA ALA A 156 -14.24 -0.96 -23.94
C ALA A 156 -14.41 0.01 -25.10
N VAL A 157 -13.48 -0.07 -26.03
CA VAL A 157 -13.50 0.72 -27.26
C VAL A 157 -13.00 -0.12 -28.42
N LYS A 158 -13.68 -0.02 -29.55
CA LYS A 158 -13.21 -0.49 -30.85
C LYS A 158 -12.74 0.70 -31.66
N TYR A 159 -11.52 0.68 -32.17
CA TYR A 159 -10.96 1.81 -32.91
C TYR A 159 -9.97 1.37 -33.99
N ARG A 160 -9.76 2.24 -34.98
CA ARG A 160 -8.74 2.06 -36.02
C ARG A 160 -7.46 2.80 -35.67
N ASP A 161 -6.34 2.10 -35.82
CA ASP A 161 -4.97 2.57 -35.57
C ASP A 161 -4.09 2.16 -36.75
N GLY A 162 -3.90 3.07 -37.72
CA GLY A 162 -3.32 2.74 -39.01
C GLY A 162 -4.14 1.70 -39.78
N ASN A 163 -3.50 0.61 -40.18
CA ASN A 163 -4.13 -0.50 -40.91
C ASN A 163 -4.80 -1.55 -40.00
N TYR A 164 -4.79 -1.32 -38.68
CA TYR A 164 -5.32 -2.26 -37.71
C TYR A 164 -6.62 -1.76 -37.08
N ASN A 165 -7.58 -2.66 -36.97
CA ASN A 165 -8.76 -2.55 -36.15
C ASN A 165 -8.44 -3.16 -34.78
N LYS A 166 -8.61 -2.40 -33.70
CA LYS A 166 -8.30 -2.80 -32.33
C LYS A 166 -9.57 -2.83 -31.48
N PHE A 167 -9.71 -3.86 -30.65
CA PHE A 167 -10.72 -3.94 -29.59
C PHE A 167 -9.98 -3.91 -28.25
N TYR A 168 -10.16 -2.84 -27.47
CA TYR A 168 -9.47 -2.59 -26.21
C TYR A 168 -10.47 -2.61 -25.06
N ILE A 169 -10.19 -3.40 -24.02
CA ILE A 169 -10.99 -3.51 -22.81
C ILE A 169 -10.18 -3.07 -21.59
N VAL A 170 -10.87 -2.37 -20.68
CA VAL A 170 -10.40 -1.98 -19.36
C VAL A 170 -11.41 -2.51 -18.35
N CYS A 171 -10.98 -3.32 -17.39
CA CYS A 171 -11.82 -3.80 -16.30
C CYS A 171 -11.27 -3.31 -14.96
N ASN A 172 -12.13 -2.68 -14.16
CA ASN A 172 -11.83 -2.16 -12.84
C ASN A 172 -12.43 -3.07 -11.75
N TYR A 173 -11.65 -3.34 -10.70
CA TYR A 173 -11.96 -4.32 -9.65
C TYR A 173 -11.97 -3.66 -8.27
N GLY A 174 -13.00 -3.94 -7.49
CA GLY A 174 -13.29 -3.28 -6.22
C GLY A 174 -13.72 -4.22 -5.08
N PRO A 175 -13.21 -4.05 -3.86
CA PRO A 175 -11.93 -3.42 -3.53
C PRO A 175 -10.78 -4.01 -4.35
N GLY A 176 -9.75 -3.21 -4.63
CA GLY A 176 -8.62 -3.59 -5.48
C GLY A 176 -7.90 -4.86 -5.01
N GLY A 177 -7.21 -5.51 -5.95
CA GLY A 177 -6.42 -6.71 -5.69
C GLY A 177 -4.92 -6.48 -5.86
N ASN A 178 -4.18 -7.58 -5.95
CA ASN A 178 -2.74 -7.59 -6.23
C ASN A 178 -1.91 -6.79 -5.23
N PHE A 179 -2.37 -6.73 -3.98
CA PHE A 179 -1.54 -6.21 -2.89
C PHE A 179 -0.50 -7.26 -2.56
N LEU A 180 0.78 -6.97 -2.72
CA LEU A 180 1.79 -7.88 -2.21
C LEU A 180 1.67 -7.92 -0.68
N VAL A 181 1.54 -9.13 -0.16
CA VAL A 181 1.43 -9.34 1.27
C VAL A 181 2.85 -9.49 1.81
N ALA A 182 3.40 -8.43 2.43
CA ALA A 182 4.59 -8.56 3.27
C ALA A 182 4.31 -9.57 4.40
N ARG A 183 5.19 -10.55 4.59
CA ARG A 183 5.09 -11.57 5.65
C ARG A 183 4.77 -10.92 7.00
N GLN A 184 3.63 -11.25 7.61
CA GLN A 184 3.59 -11.44 9.07
C GLN A 184 4.07 -12.87 9.36
N ARG A 185 5.38 -13.07 9.39
CA ARG A 185 5.99 -14.33 9.89
C ARG A 185 6.26 -14.27 11.40
N LEU A 186 5.42 -13.59 12.18
CA LEU A 186 5.63 -13.47 13.63
C LEU A 186 4.62 -14.19 14.53
N PHE A 187 3.55 -14.81 14.03
CA PHE A 187 2.54 -15.41 14.93
C PHE A 187 2.27 -16.91 14.83
N LEU A 188 2.91 -17.66 13.92
CA LEU A 188 2.66 -19.10 13.80
C LEU A 188 3.83 -20.03 14.18
N ILE A 189 4.96 -19.49 14.67
CA ILE A 189 6.10 -20.30 15.11
C ILE A 189 6.19 -20.39 16.64
N ILE A 190 5.67 -19.40 17.38
CA ILE A 190 5.68 -19.43 18.86
C ILE A 190 4.72 -20.51 19.41
N VAL A 191 3.60 -20.78 18.74
CA VAL A 191 2.64 -21.80 19.19
C VAL A 191 3.13 -23.23 18.93
N ILE A 192 4.00 -23.45 17.92
CA ILE A 192 4.59 -24.76 17.65
C ILE A 192 5.79 -25.04 18.57
N ILE A 193 6.53 -24.01 18.98
CA ILE A 193 7.66 -24.14 19.92
C ILE A 193 7.19 -24.42 21.37
N ILE A 194 6.04 -23.88 21.79
CA ILE A 194 5.52 -24.15 23.14
C ILE A 194 5.02 -25.59 23.30
N PHE A 195 4.61 -26.27 22.21
CA PHE A 195 4.21 -27.68 22.25
C PHE A 195 5.38 -28.68 22.13
N ILE A 196 6.54 -28.28 21.63
CA ILE A 196 7.70 -29.18 21.43
C ILE A 196 8.68 -29.14 22.62
N MET A 197 8.53 -28.18 23.55
CA MET A 197 9.35 -28.09 24.77
C MET A 197 8.80 -28.87 25.98
N ILE A 198 7.72 -29.64 25.81
CA ILE A 198 7.21 -30.61 26.80
C ILE A 198 7.41 -32.02 26.26
N ASP A 199 8.64 -32.40 25.91
CA ASP A 199 9.07 -33.76 26.21
C ASP A 199 10.59 -33.81 26.36
N GLN A 200 11.03 -34.38 27.47
CA GLN A 200 12.41 -34.44 27.88
C GLN A 200 13.15 -35.55 27.12
N LYS A 201 14.46 -35.35 26.95
CA LYS A 201 15.49 -36.31 26.53
C LYS A 201 15.68 -36.47 25.02
N SER A 202 16.34 -35.49 24.41
CA SER A 202 17.47 -35.74 23.48
C SER A 202 18.12 -34.42 23.11
N LEU A 203 19.05 -34.01 23.96
CA LEU A 203 20.03 -32.98 23.64
C LEU A 203 21.08 -33.61 22.72
N LEU A 204 20.94 -33.53 21.40
CA LEU A 204 22.07 -33.51 20.46
C LEU A 204 21.61 -33.25 19.01
N LEU A 205 22.28 -32.30 18.37
CA LEU A 205 22.46 -32.13 16.91
C LEU A 205 21.23 -31.77 16.06
N ALA A 206 21.00 -30.45 15.94
CA ALA A 206 20.63 -29.86 14.65
C ALA A 206 21.24 -28.46 14.53
N PHE A 207 22.57 -28.39 14.45
CA PHE A 207 23.25 -27.29 13.77
C PHE A 207 22.90 -27.40 12.28
N ILE A 208 21.75 -26.85 11.88
CA ILE A 208 21.49 -26.51 10.48
C ILE A 208 21.29 -25.00 10.47
N CYS A 209 22.38 -24.33 10.11
CA CYS A 209 22.43 -22.95 9.70
C CYS A 209 21.46 -22.78 8.51
N PHE A 210 20.20 -22.47 8.78
CA PHE A 210 19.32 -21.94 7.75
C PHE A 210 19.79 -20.51 7.51
N ALA A 211 20.63 -20.34 6.49
CA ALA A 211 20.82 -19.07 5.84
C ALA A 211 19.43 -18.54 5.46
N VAL A 212 18.94 -17.58 6.25
CA VAL A 212 17.75 -16.81 5.96
C VAL A 212 18.09 -15.99 4.73
N VAL A 213 17.78 -16.51 3.54
CA VAL A 213 17.70 -15.67 2.35
C VAL A 213 16.45 -14.82 2.53
N ALA A 214 16.62 -13.70 3.21
CA ALA A 214 15.67 -12.61 3.21
C ALA A 214 15.60 -12.11 1.77
N SER A 215 14.54 -12.43 1.02
CA SER A 215 14.26 -11.65 -0.17
C SER A 215 13.83 -10.27 0.31
N ALA A 216 14.74 -9.30 0.28
CA ALA A 216 14.40 -7.91 0.47
C ALA A 216 13.34 -7.54 -0.59
N ALA A 217 12.30 -6.81 -0.19
CA ALA A 217 11.40 -6.20 -1.17
C ALA A 217 12.22 -5.30 -2.10
N ASP A 218 11.92 -5.33 -3.40
CA ASP A 218 12.63 -4.54 -4.40
C ASP A 218 12.13 -3.10 -4.40
N TYR A 219 12.58 -2.36 -3.40
CA TYR A 219 12.24 -0.97 -3.20
C TYR A 219 12.78 -0.05 -4.31
N CYS A 220 13.80 -0.48 -5.04
CA CYS A 220 14.34 0.27 -6.18
C CYS A 220 13.35 0.32 -7.35
N HIS A 221 12.47 -0.67 -7.44
CA HIS A 221 11.51 -0.79 -8.51
C HIS A 221 10.05 -0.69 -8.07
N LEU A 222 9.81 -0.07 -6.90
CA LEU A 222 8.46 0.11 -6.38
C LEU A 222 7.67 1.12 -7.22
N TYR A 223 6.57 0.65 -7.84
CA TYR A 223 5.74 1.45 -8.76
C TYR A 223 5.25 2.76 -8.15
N SER A 224 4.87 2.77 -6.86
CA SER A 224 4.41 3.99 -6.16
C SER A 224 5.46 5.10 -6.09
N CYS A 225 6.75 4.75 -6.13
CA CYS A 225 7.86 5.70 -6.10
C CYS A 225 8.33 6.14 -7.50
N GLN A 226 7.99 5.41 -8.55
CA GLN A 226 8.41 5.72 -9.93
C GLN A 226 7.53 6.78 -10.61
N TYR A 227 6.30 6.97 -10.14
CA TYR A 227 5.29 7.82 -10.80
C TYR A 227 4.91 9.09 -10.03
N ALA A 228 5.34 9.21 -8.78
CA ALA A 228 5.33 10.48 -8.08
C ALA A 228 6.59 11.26 -8.49
N SER A 229 6.58 12.60 -8.46
CA SER A 229 7.78 13.46 -8.58
C SER A 229 8.77 13.27 -7.41
N ARG A 230 8.74 12.08 -6.80
CA ARG A 230 9.43 11.63 -5.63
C ARG A 230 10.74 11.00 -6.07
N PRO A 231 11.86 11.33 -5.43
CA PRO A 231 13.13 10.72 -5.76
C PRO A 231 13.18 9.22 -5.36
N GLU A 232 14.29 8.55 -5.66
CA GLU A 232 14.61 7.16 -5.33
C GLU A 232 14.14 6.71 -3.93
N HIS A 233 13.57 5.51 -3.79
CA HIS A 233 13.08 5.02 -2.49
C HIS A 233 14.21 4.96 -1.45
N VAL A 234 13.91 5.24 -0.17
CA VAL A 234 14.89 5.31 0.93
C VAL A 234 15.77 4.06 0.99
N MET A 235 15.17 2.88 0.88
CA MET A 235 15.90 1.61 0.91
C MET A 235 16.75 1.34 -0.34
N CYS A 236 16.48 2.04 -1.45
CA CYS A 236 17.27 1.96 -2.67
C CYS A 236 18.44 2.95 -2.64
N ALA A 237 18.16 4.21 -2.27
CA ALA A 237 19.17 5.25 -2.08
C ALA A 237 20.19 4.89 -0.98
N HIS A 238 19.75 4.10 0.01
CA HIS A 238 20.56 3.65 1.16
C HIS A 238 20.47 2.12 1.33
N PRO A 239 21.15 1.34 0.48
CA PRO A 239 21.02 -0.12 0.45
C PRO A 239 21.59 -0.77 1.73
N THR A 240 22.60 -0.15 2.34
CA THR A 240 23.23 -0.59 3.59
C THR A 240 22.66 0.17 4.78
N GLY A 241 22.57 -0.52 5.93
CA GLY A 241 22.15 0.10 7.18
C GLY A 241 23.31 0.80 7.87
N GLY A 242 23.00 1.62 8.88
CA GLY A 242 23.99 2.33 9.66
C GLY A 242 24.03 3.82 9.35
N ALA A 243 24.49 4.57 10.34
CA ALA A 243 24.45 6.01 10.32
C ALA A 243 25.42 6.62 9.29
N SER A 244 24.91 7.57 8.52
CA SER A 244 25.64 8.35 7.53
C SER A 244 26.70 9.23 8.21
N PRO A 245 27.82 9.56 7.53
CA PRO A 245 28.80 10.53 8.02
C PRO A 245 28.21 11.90 8.41
N VAL A 246 27.04 12.26 7.85
CA VAL A 246 26.28 13.46 8.21
C VAL A 246 25.92 13.50 9.71
N CYS A 247 25.71 12.34 10.33
CA CYS A 247 25.42 12.22 11.76
C CYS A 247 26.59 12.64 12.67
N LYS A 248 27.82 12.69 12.13
CA LYS A 248 29.07 12.92 12.87
C LYS A 248 29.28 11.91 13.99
N GLN A 249 29.16 12.31 15.25
CA GLN A 249 29.36 11.42 16.39
C GLN A 249 28.04 10.71 16.75
N VAL A 250 27.90 9.46 16.29
CA VAL A 250 26.74 8.62 16.63
C VAL A 250 26.93 8.03 18.02
N ILE A 251 25.93 8.17 18.88
CA ILE A 251 25.89 7.65 20.25
C ILE A 251 25.17 6.30 20.27
N SER A 252 23.99 6.23 19.66
CA SER A 252 23.25 4.98 19.45
C SER A 252 22.31 5.10 18.25
N SER A 253 21.96 3.96 17.66
CA SER A 253 20.97 3.85 16.58
C SER A 253 20.07 2.65 16.85
N GLY A 254 18.77 2.80 16.57
CA GLY A 254 17.76 1.80 16.87
C GLY A 254 16.97 2.08 18.16
N LEU A 255 15.72 1.62 18.16
CA LEU A 255 14.81 1.64 19.31
C LEU A 255 14.92 0.33 20.09
N SER A 256 14.87 0.43 21.42
CA SER A 256 14.62 -0.71 22.30
C SER A 256 13.16 -1.19 22.19
N GLU A 257 12.88 -2.43 22.60
CA GLU A 257 11.51 -2.98 22.60
C GLU A 257 10.55 -2.17 23.48
N ASP A 258 11.02 -1.65 24.62
CA ASP A 258 10.23 -0.80 25.50
C ASP A 258 9.86 0.53 24.82
N GLU A 259 10.78 1.13 24.06
CA GLU A 259 10.49 2.34 23.31
C GLU A 259 9.50 2.08 22.17
N LYS A 260 9.62 0.95 21.45
CA LYS A 260 8.65 0.56 20.40
C LYS A 260 7.26 0.43 21.00
N LYS A 261 7.14 -0.33 22.10
CA LYS A 261 5.87 -0.53 22.81
C LYS A 261 5.30 0.82 23.25
N ARG A 262 6.13 1.66 23.86
CA ARG A 262 5.68 2.93 24.41
C ARG A 262 5.26 3.94 23.34
N ILE A 263 5.90 3.93 22.18
CA ILE A 263 5.46 4.72 21.01
C ILE A 263 4.03 4.29 20.61
N VAL A 264 3.77 2.99 20.45
CA VAL A 264 2.44 2.49 20.05
C VAL A 264 1.39 2.81 21.12
N ASP A 265 1.70 2.56 22.39
CA ASP A 265 0.80 2.84 23.51
C ASP A 265 0.42 4.32 23.53
N LEU A 266 1.41 5.22 23.45
CA LEU A 266 1.15 6.66 23.44
C LEU A 266 0.31 7.11 22.25
N HIS A 267 0.55 6.59 21.04
CA HIS A 267 -0.29 6.92 19.88
C HIS A 267 -1.74 6.49 20.12
N ASN A 268 -1.95 5.28 20.63
CA ASN A 268 -3.28 4.75 20.90
C ASN A 268 -3.99 5.51 22.04
N GLU A 269 -3.28 5.90 23.10
CA GLU A 269 -3.82 6.77 24.17
C GLU A 269 -4.31 8.11 23.61
N LEU A 270 -3.49 8.76 22.79
CA LEU A 270 -3.80 10.05 22.17
C LEU A 270 -4.97 9.95 21.17
N ARG A 271 -4.98 8.89 20.34
CA ARG A 271 -6.07 8.60 19.41
C ARG A 271 -7.39 8.34 20.15
N ALA A 272 -7.34 7.56 21.23
CA ALA A 272 -8.52 7.26 22.02
C ALA A 272 -9.06 8.51 22.74
N LYS A 273 -8.19 9.41 23.23
CA LYS A 273 -8.57 10.71 23.77
C LYS A 273 -9.37 11.54 22.75
N VAL A 274 -8.89 11.65 21.51
CA VAL A 274 -9.61 12.37 20.45
C VAL A 274 -10.91 11.67 20.10
N ALA A 275 -10.89 10.33 19.94
CA ALA A 275 -12.09 9.56 19.60
C ALA A 275 -13.23 9.73 20.60
N ARG A 276 -12.91 9.82 21.91
CA ARG A 276 -13.88 10.09 22.98
C ARG A 276 -14.33 11.55 23.07
N GLY A 277 -13.72 12.47 22.31
CA GLY A 277 -14.02 13.90 22.32
C GLY A 277 -13.45 14.62 23.55
N GLU A 278 -12.38 14.09 24.13
CA GLU A 278 -11.73 14.62 25.33
C GLU A 278 -10.60 15.62 25.01
N GLU A 279 -10.30 15.85 23.72
CA GLU A 279 -9.33 16.85 23.30
C GLU A 279 -9.98 18.23 23.13
N SER A 280 -9.89 19.03 24.18
CA SER A 280 -10.51 20.35 24.26
C SER A 280 -9.83 21.43 23.40
N ARG A 281 -8.58 21.19 22.98
CA ARG A 281 -7.79 22.17 22.23
C ARG A 281 -8.17 22.20 20.73
N GLY A 282 -7.86 23.31 20.06
CA GLY A 282 -8.14 23.54 18.65
C GLY A 282 -8.22 25.03 18.33
N SER A 283 -8.29 25.37 17.05
CA SER A 283 -8.42 26.76 16.59
C SER A 283 -9.40 26.87 15.41
N PRO A 284 -10.73 26.85 15.65
CA PRO A 284 -11.39 26.63 16.93
C PRO A 284 -11.46 25.15 17.35
N GLY A 285 -11.56 24.91 18.66
CA GLY A 285 -11.85 23.60 19.26
C GLY A 285 -13.30 23.47 19.77
N PRO A 286 -13.61 22.46 20.59
CA PRO A 286 -12.81 21.24 20.82
C PRO A 286 -12.76 20.34 19.56
N GLN A 287 -11.89 19.34 19.56
CA GLN A 287 -11.87 18.35 18.48
C GLN A 287 -13.10 17.44 18.55
N PRO A 288 -13.75 17.13 17.42
CA PRO A 288 -14.93 16.29 17.38
C PRO A 288 -14.62 14.82 17.73
N LYS A 289 -15.64 14.10 18.21
CA LYS A 289 -15.55 12.65 18.46
C LYS A 289 -15.35 11.89 17.14
N ALA A 290 -14.63 10.78 17.21
CA ALA A 290 -14.37 9.93 16.05
C ALA A 290 -15.16 8.62 16.13
N SER A 291 -15.73 8.18 15.01
CA SER A 291 -16.47 6.92 14.89
C SER A 291 -15.65 5.78 14.27
N ASP A 292 -14.51 6.08 13.64
CA ASP A 292 -13.70 5.13 12.87
C ASP A 292 -12.20 5.14 13.23
N MET A 293 -11.87 5.59 14.44
CA MET A 293 -10.48 5.66 14.91
C MET A 293 -9.91 4.25 15.19
N LYS A 294 -9.15 3.70 14.25
CA LYS A 294 -8.52 2.38 14.42
C LYS A 294 -7.40 2.40 15.46
N THR A 295 -7.21 1.27 16.14
CA THR A 295 -6.03 1.03 16.98
C THR A 295 -4.80 0.81 16.11
N MET A 296 -3.71 1.52 16.38
CA MET A 296 -2.42 1.32 15.73
C MET A 296 -1.69 0.10 16.29
N VAL A 297 -1.03 -0.65 15.41
CA VAL A 297 -0.11 -1.74 15.77
C VAL A 297 1.26 -1.52 15.14
N TRP A 298 2.30 -2.05 15.80
CA TRP A 298 3.68 -1.95 15.30
C TRP A 298 3.87 -2.70 13.99
N ASP A 299 4.70 -2.16 13.12
CA ASP A 299 5.04 -2.72 11.81
C ASP A 299 6.54 -2.64 11.53
N ASP A 300 7.20 -3.79 11.49
CA ASP A 300 8.67 -3.88 11.37
C ASP A 300 9.21 -3.42 10.01
N GLU A 301 8.41 -3.55 8.95
CA GLU A 301 8.80 -3.06 7.62
C GLU A 301 8.85 -1.53 7.62
N LEU A 302 7.81 -0.88 8.15
CA LEU A 302 7.77 0.58 8.33
C LEU A 302 8.91 1.06 9.23
N ALA A 303 9.19 0.33 10.31
CA ALA A 303 10.27 0.66 11.25
C ALA A 303 11.65 0.55 10.61
N THR A 304 11.88 -0.49 9.79
CA THR A 304 13.14 -0.67 9.07
C THR A 304 13.41 0.49 8.10
N ILE A 305 12.38 0.90 7.34
CA ILE A 305 12.48 2.04 6.42
C ILE A 305 12.67 3.35 7.20
N ALA A 306 11.95 3.53 8.31
CA ALA A 306 12.07 4.71 9.16
C ALA A 306 13.47 4.81 9.77
N GLN A 307 14.04 3.69 10.23
CA GLN A 307 15.41 3.62 10.74
C GLN A 307 16.42 3.93 9.65
N ARG A 308 16.23 3.41 8.43
CA ARG A 308 17.11 3.70 7.30
C ARG A 308 17.17 5.19 6.99
N TRP A 309 16.05 5.89 7.13
CA TRP A 309 16.00 7.36 6.99
C TRP A 309 16.58 8.09 8.20
N ALA A 310 16.28 7.64 9.43
CA ALA A 310 16.82 8.23 10.65
C ALA A 310 18.35 8.23 10.65
N ASP A 311 18.95 7.12 10.20
CA ASP A 311 20.39 6.94 10.04
C ASP A 311 21.04 7.96 9.09
N GLN A 312 20.27 8.70 8.27
CA GLN A 312 20.83 9.73 7.41
C GLN A 312 21.00 11.09 8.11
N CYS A 313 20.47 11.25 9.34
CA CYS A 313 20.47 12.49 10.11
C CYS A 313 20.02 13.72 9.30
N SER A 314 19.10 13.50 8.35
CA SER A 314 18.59 14.52 7.45
C SER A 314 17.20 14.93 7.90
N MET A 315 17.01 16.23 8.17
CA MET A 315 15.71 16.82 8.49
C MET A 315 14.85 17.09 7.25
N LYS A 316 15.33 16.75 6.04
CA LYS A 316 14.52 16.83 4.82
C LYS A 316 13.46 15.73 4.84
N SER A 317 12.38 15.92 4.10
CA SER A 317 11.44 14.83 3.82
C SER A 317 12.15 13.75 3.00
N PRO A 318 11.90 12.45 3.26
CA PRO A 318 12.47 11.37 2.47
C PRO A 318 12.01 11.43 1.02
N MET A 319 12.81 10.81 0.17
CA MET A 319 12.64 10.73 -1.27
C MET A 319 11.39 9.91 -1.65
N CYS A 320 11.27 8.67 -1.17
CA CYS A 320 10.04 7.87 -1.12
C CYS A 320 10.18 6.80 -0.04
N ASN A 321 9.14 6.53 0.76
CA ASN A 321 9.14 5.55 1.85
C ASN A 321 7.91 4.64 1.82
N ASP A 322 7.24 4.58 0.68
CA ASP A 322 6.06 3.74 0.48
C ASP A 322 6.43 2.26 0.60
N VAL A 323 5.50 1.47 1.12
CA VAL A 323 5.59 0.02 1.06
C VAL A 323 4.65 -0.48 -0.01
N GLU A 324 4.83 -1.72 -0.37
CA GLU A 324 4.01 -2.35 -1.40
C GLU A 324 2.53 -2.48 -1.02
N ARG A 325 2.25 -2.49 0.27
CA ARG A 325 0.90 -2.60 0.84
C ARG A 325 0.11 -1.30 0.70
N PHE A 326 0.77 -0.14 0.73
CA PHE A 326 0.14 1.18 0.74
C PHE A 326 1.18 2.31 0.70
N GLN A 327 0.71 3.50 0.31
CA GLN A 327 1.48 4.72 0.53
C GLN A 327 1.75 4.95 2.02
N VAL A 328 2.89 5.54 2.34
CA VAL A 328 3.34 5.77 3.71
C VAL A 328 3.46 7.26 3.99
N ASN A 329 2.94 7.70 5.13
CA ASN A 329 3.18 9.05 5.64
C ASN A 329 4.31 9.00 6.69
N GLN A 330 4.93 10.14 6.99
CA GLN A 330 6.04 10.21 7.93
C GLN A 330 5.96 11.44 8.84
N ASN A 331 6.17 11.23 10.13
CA ASN A 331 6.55 12.29 11.05
C ASN A 331 8.02 12.15 11.41
N ALA A 332 8.72 13.28 11.46
CA ALA A 332 10.11 13.35 11.89
C ALA A 332 10.28 14.52 12.89
N GLY A 333 11.16 14.36 13.87
CA GLY A 333 11.37 15.36 14.91
C GLY A 333 12.67 15.14 15.67
N THR A 334 13.24 16.24 16.17
CA THR A 334 14.48 16.22 16.94
C THR A 334 14.29 16.89 18.30
N SER A 335 15.05 16.43 19.30
CA SER A 335 15.20 17.09 20.60
C SER A 335 16.67 17.08 21.00
N GLY A 336 17.17 18.23 21.47
CA GLY A 336 18.58 18.43 21.83
C GLY A 336 18.81 18.64 23.33
N THR A 337 20.00 18.27 23.83
CA THR A 337 20.45 18.53 25.20
C THR A 337 21.97 18.72 25.26
N THR A 338 22.46 19.47 26.25
CA THR A 338 23.89 19.51 26.57
C THR A 338 24.33 18.37 27.49
N GLY A 339 23.38 17.69 28.15
CA GLY A 339 23.62 16.56 29.06
C GLY A 339 23.55 15.20 28.34
N ASP A 340 23.31 14.13 29.11
CA ASP A 340 23.15 12.79 28.54
C ASP A 340 21.88 12.70 27.67
N VAL A 341 22.07 12.27 26.42
CA VAL A 341 21.01 12.10 25.42
C VAL A 341 20.03 10.99 25.76
N ASN A 342 20.46 9.99 26.54
CA ASN A 342 19.62 8.88 26.96
C ASN A 342 18.49 9.31 27.91
N ASN A 343 18.61 10.49 28.53
CA ASN A 343 17.55 11.08 29.35
C ASN A 343 16.41 11.68 28.52
N ILE A 344 16.58 11.84 27.21
CA ILE A 344 15.51 12.29 26.32
C ILE A 344 14.67 11.08 25.90
N GLN A 345 13.44 11.04 26.41
CA GLN A 345 12.45 10.03 26.02
C GLN A 345 11.87 10.35 24.63
N VAL A 346 11.79 9.34 23.76
CA VAL A 346 11.21 9.46 22.41
C VAL A 346 9.75 9.94 22.42
N GLU A 347 9.02 9.68 23.50
CA GLU A 347 7.66 10.17 23.73
C GLU A 347 7.54 11.70 23.69
N ASN A 348 8.57 12.42 24.13
CA ASN A 348 8.53 13.88 24.16
C ASN A 348 8.37 14.44 22.74
N ILE A 349 9.01 13.79 21.76
CA ILE A 349 8.90 14.13 20.34
C ILE A 349 7.50 13.79 19.82
N VAL A 350 6.92 12.65 20.20
CA VAL A 350 5.54 12.28 19.86
C VAL A 350 4.52 13.27 20.43
N ARG A 351 4.69 13.68 21.70
CA ARG A 351 3.83 14.70 22.33
C ARG A 351 3.97 16.06 21.66
N MET A 352 5.17 16.42 21.22
CA MET A 352 5.41 17.63 20.44
C MET A 352 4.61 17.62 19.12
N TRP A 353 4.60 16.50 18.39
CA TRP A 353 3.77 16.35 17.19
C TRP A 353 2.28 16.49 17.50
N TYR A 354 1.80 15.82 18.55
CA TYR A 354 0.40 15.87 18.95
C TYR A 354 -0.04 17.27 19.41
N ASN A 355 0.84 18.03 20.09
CA ASN A 355 0.53 19.36 20.61
C ASN A 355 0.20 20.39 19.52
N ASN A 356 0.48 20.10 18.25
CA ASN A 356 0.01 20.91 17.13
C ASN A 356 -1.52 20.95 16.99
N VAL A 357 -2.26 20.09 17.71
CA VAL A 357 -3.72 20.17 17.84
C VAL A 357 -4.21 21.56 18.25
N GLN A 358 -3.42 22.31 19.04
CA GLN A 358 -3.78 23.66 19.47
C GLN A 358 -3.99 24.64 18.30
N TYR A 359 -3.42 24.34 17.14
CA TYR A 359 -3.52 25.15 15.93
C TYR A 359 -4.48 24.57 14.89
N TYR A 360 -5.09 23.42 15.16
CA TYR A 360 -5.90 22.70 14.18
C TYR A 360 -7.38 23.10 14.28
N ASP A 361 -7.97 23.47 13.15
CA ASP A 361 -9.38 23.85 13.05
C ASP A 361 -10.25 22.59 13.03
N LYS A 362 -11.16 22.46 14.00
CA LYS A 362 -12.09 21.32 14.06
C LYS A 362 -12.92 21.14 12.79
N ASN A 363 -13.17 22.21 12.03
CA ASN A 363 -13.96 22.17 10.81
C ASN A 363 -13.20 21.53 9.64
N ASP A 364 -11.86 21.45 9.73
CA ASP A 364 -11.03 20.77 8.74
C ASP A 364 -10.99 19.24 8.92
N VAL A 365 -11.57 18.70 10.00
CA VAL A 365 -11.59 17.24 10.28
C VAL A 365 -12.32 16.48 9.18
N ALA A 366 -13.46 16.99 8.72
CA ALA A 366 -14.28 16.30 7.71
C ALA A 366 -13.64 16.31 6.31
N SER A 367 -12.67 17.20 6.07
CA SER A 367 -11.96 17.33 4.80
C SER A 367 -10.64 18.05 5.01
N PHE A 368 -9.57 17.28 5.15
CA PHE A 368 -8.22 17.78 5.41
C PHE A 368 -7.77 18.72 4.29
N LYS A 369 -7.48 19.98 4.64
CA LYS A 369 -7.18 21.03 3.66
C LYS A 369 -5.70 21.22 3.39
N ARG A 370 -4.87 21.14 4.43
CA ARG A 370 -3.44 21.51 4.36
C ARG A 370 -2.70 21.04 5.60
N SER A 371 -1.39 20.83 5.43
CA SER A 371 -0.47 20.45 6.51
C SER A 371 -0.05 21.60 7.43
N TYR A 372 -0.51 22.83 7.17
CA TYR A 372 -0.24 24.02 7.96
C TYR A 372 -1.55 24.74 8.32
N SER A 373 -1.64 25.31 9.50
CA SER A 373 -2.78 26.14 9.92
C SER A 373 -2.88 27.42 9.07
N VAL A 374 -3.98 28.17 9.22
CA VAL A 374 -4.15 29.49 8.58
C VAL A 374 -3.00 30.44 8.91
N THR A 375 -2.41 30.29 10.10
CA THR A 375 -1.30 31.11 10.62
C THR A 375 0.08 30.50 10.32
N GLY A 376 0.16 29.49 9.44
CA GLY A 376 1.43 28.86 9.04
C GLY A 376 2.05 27.92 10.07
N ARG A 377 1.30 27.47 11.09
CA ARG A 377 1.83 26.48 12.07
C ARG A 377 1.68 25.06 11.53
N PRO A 378 2.67 24.17 11.68
CA PRO A 378 2.55 22.80 11.18
C PRO A 378 1.45 22.07 11.95
N VAL A 379 0.48 21.49 11.25
CA VAL A 379 -0.60 20.67 11.83
C VAL A 379 -0.59 19.24 11.30
N GLY A 380 0.13 18.99 10.19
CA GLY A 380 0.23 17.68 9.55
C GLY A 380 0.73 16.57 10.48
N THR A 381 1.62 16.87 11.42
CA THR A 381 2.14 15.86 12.35
C THR A 381 1.08 15.44 13.37
N TYR A 382 0.21 16.35 13.80
CA TYR A 382 -0.94 16.01 14.64
C TYR A 382 -1.97 15.19 13.85
N THR A 383 -2.38 15.66 12.67
CA THR A 383 -3.42 14.98 11.88
C THR A 383 -3.01 13.58 11.46
N GLN A 384 -1.71 13.31 11.24
CA GLN A 384 -1.23 11.95 10.97
C GLN A 384 -1.35 11.03 12.20
N ILE A 385 -1.12 11.54 13.41
CA ILE A 385 -1.31 10.74 14.64
C ILE A 385 -2.76 10.30 14.78
N VAL A 386 -3.70 11.21 14.47
CA VAL A 386 -5.15 10.98 14.64
C VAL A 386 -5.87 10.58 13.36
N TRP A 387 -5.15 10.14 12.32
CA TRP A 387 -5.78 9.73 11.06
C TRP A 387 -6.55 8.41 11.26
N GLY A 388 -7.87 8.42 11.09
CA GLY A 388 -8.77 7.33 11.48
C GLY A 388 -8.42 6.00 10.82
N GLU A 389 -8.11 6.02 9.53
CA GLU A 389 -7.80 4.82 8.76
C GLU A 389 -6.40 4.22 9.00
N THR A 390 -5.44 5.02 9.48
CA THR A 390 -4.06 4.59 9.73
C THR A 390 -4.02 3.67 10.94
N ASP A 391 -3.56 2.43 10.75
CA ASP A 391 -3.52 1.39 11.79
C ASP A 391 -2.15 0.70 11.94
N LYS A 392 -1.13 1.14 11.19
CA LYS A 392 0.26 0.68 11.31
C LYS A 392 1.20 1.83 11.58
N ILE A 393 2.15 1.58 12.47
CA ILE A 393 3.25 2.50 12.77
C ILE A 393 4.56 1.72 12.90
N GLY A 394 5.64 2.27 12.35
CA GLY A 394 6.98 1.77 12.59
C GLY A 394 7.95 2.93 12.62
N CYS A 395 8.83 2.96 13.62
CA CYS A 395 9.72 4.09 13.85
C CYS A 395 11.18 3.66 13.89
N GLY A 396 12.07 4.62 13.66
CA GLY A 396 13.51 4.51 13.85
C GLY A 396 14.06 5.73 14.56
N VAL A 397 15.18 5.57 15.26
CA VAL A 397 15.82 6.63 16.03
C VAL A 397 17.33 6.59 15.84
N VAL A 398 17.94 7.76 15.80
CA VAL A 398 19.39 7.91 15.95
C VAL A 398 19.66 8.96 17.02
N ARG A 399 20.60 8.64 17.91
CA ARG A 399 21.14 9.56 18.91
C ARG A 399 22.54 9.93 18.48
N HIS A 400 22.80 11.22 18.31
CA HIS A 400 24.08 11.68 17.77
C HIS A 400 24.44 13.08 18.30
N LYS A 401 25.70 13.45 18.16
CA LYS A 401 26.26 14.73 18.58
C LYS A 401 26.88 15.43 17.36
N PRO A 402 26.06 16.09 16.53
CA PRO A 402 26.53 16.80 15.35
C PRO A 402 27.21 18.15 15.69
N ASP A 403 26.98 18.69 16.87
CA ASP A 403 27.49 19.97 17.33
C ASP A 403 27.72 19.93 18.86
N ARG A 404 27.64 21.09 19.54
CA ARG A 404 27.80 21.16 20.99
C ARG A 404 26.68 20.46 21.78
N PHE A 405 25.57 20.11 21.13
CA PHE A 405 24.43 19.41 21.71
C PHE A 405 24.35 17.96 21.25
N ASN A 406 23.87 17.09 22.13
CA ASN A 406 23.42 15.75 21.77
C ASN A 406 21.95 15.82 21.32
N HIS A 407 21.61 15.10 20.25
CA HIS A 407 20.28 15.09 19.64
C HIS A 407 19.71 13.68 19.62
N VAL A 408 18.41 13.57 19.87
CA VAL A 408 17.59 12.41 19.53
C VAL A 408 16.79 12.77 18.28
N TYR A 409 17.03 12.08 17.17
CA TYR A 409 16.26 12.22 15.95
C TYR A 409 15.35 11.00 15.75
N LEU A 410 14.04 11.22 15.87
CA LEU A 410 13.00 10.18 15.75
C LEU A 410 12.25 10.36 14.42
N VAL A 411 12.10 9.25 13.70
CA VAL A 411 11.33 9.14 12.46
C VAL A 411 10.28 8.06 12.65
N CYS A 412 9.00 8.36 12.37
CA CYS A 412 7.91 7.40 12.40
C CYS A 412 7.19 7.37 11.06
N ASN A 413 7.08 6.18 10.47
CA ASN A 413 6.31 5.89 9.27
C ASN A 413 4.93 5.36 9.65
N TYR A 414 3.90 5.78 8.91
CA TYR A 414 2.49 5.50 9.19
C TYR A 414 1.80 4.89 7.98
N GLY A 415 1.03 3.82 8.22
CA GLY A 415 0.40 3.01 7.20
C GLY A 415 -1.06 2.63 7.50
N PRO A 416 -1.98 2.67 6.51
CA PRO A 416 -1.87 3.44 5.26
C PRO A 416 -1.67 4.95 5.53
N ALA A 417 -1.05 5.66 4.58
CA ALA A 417 -0.78 7.09 4.70
C ALA A 417 -2.05 7.90 4.94
N GLY A 418 -1.97 8.82 5.91
CA GLY A 418 -2.95 9.89 6.11
C GLY A 418 -2.52 11.20 5.45
N ASN A 419 -3.12 12.31 5.91
CA ASN A 419 -2.93 13.68 5.41
C ASN A 419 -3.21 13.81 3.90
N ARG A 420 -4.18 13.07 3.39
CA ARG A 420 -4.60 13.15 1.99
C ARG A 420 -5.55 14.32 1.83
N LEU A 421 -5.27 15.18 0.86
CA LEU A 421 -6.05 16.38 0.61
C LEU A 421 -7.49 16.02 0.25
N GLY A 422 -8.44 16.67 0.91
CA GLY A 422 -9.86 16.47 0.69
C GLY A 422 -10.48 15.31 1.47
N GLU A 423 -9.69 14.34 1.93
CA GLU A 423 -10.16 13.22 2.75
C GLU A 423 -10.39 13.63 4.22
N PRO A 424 -11.34 12.99 4.93
CA PRO A 424 -11.52 13.24 6.35
C PRO A 424 -10.31 12.74 7.15
N VAL A 425 -9.90 13.49 8.17
CA VAL A 425 -8.90 13.02 9.15
C VAL A 425 -9.45 11.81 9.90
N TYR A 426 -10.73 11.85 10.28
CA TYR A 426 -11.52 10.74 10.79
C TYR A 426 -13.02 11.08 10.62
N LYS A 427 -13.89 10.07 10.70
CA LYS A 427 -15.35 10.28 10.62
C LYS A 427 -15.88 10.80 11.94
N VAL A 428 -16.49 11.99 11.90
CA VAL A 428 -17.15 12.60 13.06
C VAL A 428 -18.41 11.82 13.42
N GLN A 429 -18.63 11.61 14.73
CA GLN A 429 -19.84 10.96 15.28
C GLN A 429 -21.03 11.92 15.37
#